data_AF-A0A9Q2NLQ3-F1
#
_entry.id   AF-A0A9Q2NLQ3-F1
#
_cell.length_a   1.000
_cell.length_b   1.000
_cell.length_c   1.000
_cell.angle_alpha   90.00
_cell.angle_beta   90.00
_cell.angle_gamma   90.00
#
_symmetry.space_group_name_H-M   'P 1'
#
loop_
_entity.id
_entity.type
_entity.pdbx_description
1 polymer ?
#
loop_
_entity_poly.entity_id
_entity_poly.type
_entity_poly.pdbx_seq_one_letter_code
_entity_poly.pdbx_strand_id
1 'polypeptide(L)'
;MLILALIYLAIAFGMLVALAAMILKIGTLLGECPAARQAARAAAVTIATGFCAIGAGGVALIGGALPLVQSEPGAGLMLALGLAALCLGLGFTHAVGTLRAVVKDAPAATAT
;
A
#
# COMPACT_ATOMS: atom_id res chain seq x y z
N MET A 1 9.42 -5.05 -25.12
CA MET A 1 8.31 -4.46 -24.32
C MET A 1 7.78 -5.40 -23.25
N LEU A 2 7.42 -6.64 -23.58
CA LEU A 2 6.92 -7.61 -22.58
C LEU A 2 7.86 -7.79 -21.37
N ILE A 3 9.16 -7.95 -21.61
CA ILE A 3 10.16 -8.12 -20.54
C ILE A 3 10.19 -6.90 -19.60
N LEU A 4 10.16 -5.67 -20.12
CA LEU A 4 10.13 -4.46 -19.29
C LEU A 4 8.83 -4.36 -18.48
N ALA A 5 7.69 -4.72 -19.08
CA ALA A 5 6.41 -4.77 -18.38
C ALA A 5 6.42 -5.81 -17.24
N LEU A 6 7.04 -6.98 -17.45
CA LEU A 6 7.20 -7.99 -16.41
C LEU A 6 8.12 -7.53 -15.28
N ILE A 7 9.25 -6.87 -15.61
CA ILE A 7 10.16 -6.29 -14.62
C ILE A 7 9.43 -5.22 -13.79
N TYR A 8 8.71 -4.31 -14.46
CA TYR A 8 7.89 -3.30 -13.81
C TYR A 8 6.88 -3.95 -12.86
N LEU A 9 6.11 -4.91 -13.35
CA LEU A 9 5.07 -5.58 -12.59
C LEU A 9 5.66 -6.27 -11.35
N ALA A 10 6.76 -7.02 -11.50
CA ALA A 10 7.41 -7.72 -10.40
C ALA A 10 7.89 -6.77 -9.30
N ILE A 11 8.54 -5.66 -9.68
CA ILE A 11 9.05 -4.69 -8.70
C ILE A 11 7.89 -3.91 -8.05
N ALA A 12 6.93 -3.43 -8.83
CA ALA A 12 5.82 -2.62 -8.32
C ALA A 12 4.87 -3.42 -7.43
N PHE A 13 4.51 -4.66 -7.81
CA PHE A 13 3.77 -5.56 -6.93
C PHE A 13 4.59 -5.96 -5.71
N GLY A 14 5.90 -6.16 -5.85
CA GLY A 14 6.81 -6.39 -4.73
C GLY A 14 6.74 -5.25 -3.70
N MET A 15 6.81 -4.00 -4.16
CA MET A 15 6.64 -2.81 -3.30
C MET A 15 5.26 -2.76 -2.65
N LEU A 16 4.19 -3.01 -3.41
CA LEU A 16 2.82 -3.02 -2.90
C LEU A 16 2.65 -4.05 -1.79
N VAL A 17 3.10 -5.29 -2.00
CA VAL A 17 3.02 -6.36 -1.01
C VAL A 17 3.85 -6.02 0.23
N ALA A 18 5.07 -5.49 0.04
CA ALA A 18 5.92 -5.09 1.15
C ALA A 18 5.27 -3.99 2.02
N LEU A 19 4.67 -2.97 1.40
CA LEU A 19 3.99 -1.88 2.12
C LEU A 19 2.70 -2.37 2.79
N ALA A 20 1.91 -3.22 2.12
CA ALA A 20 0.73 -3.82 2.72
C ALA A 20 1.08 -4.68 3.95
N ALA A 21 2.15 -5.47 3.87
CA ALA A 21 2.67 -6.24 5.01
C ALA A 21 3.11 -5.32 6.15
N MET A 22 3.73 -4.17 5.84
CA MET A 22 4.06 -3.17 6.86
C MET A 22 2.83 -2.54 7.52
N ILE A 23 1.75 -2.26 6.77
CA ILE A 23 0.48 -1.76 7.35
C ILE A 23 -0.07 -2.76 8.37
N LEU A 24 -0.13 -4.05 7.99
CA LEU A 24 -0.59 -5.12 8.89
C LEU A 24 0.30 -5.24 10.13
N LYS A 25 1.64 -5.18 9.95
CA LYS A 25 2.61 -5.22 11.05
C LYS A 25 2.42 -4.04 12.01
N ILE A 26 2.23 -2.83 11.49
CA ILE A 26 1.94 -1.65 12.32
C ILE A 26 0.64 -1.85 13.09
N GLY A 27 -0.40 -2.40 12.48
CA GLY A 27 -1.65 -2.74 13.16
C GLY A 27 -1.47 -3.73 14.32
N THR A 28 -0.56 -4.71 14.16
CA THR A 28 -0.25 -5.64 15.26
C THR A 28 0.49 -4.98 16.41
N LEU A 29 1.43 -4.06 16.12
CA LEU A 29 2.20 -3.32 17.13
C LEU A 29 1.31 -2.31 17.87
N LEU A 30 0.43 -1.61 17.18
CA LEU A 30 -0.52 -0.68 17.81
C LEU A 30 -1.60 -1.38 18.65
N GLY A 31 -1.82 -2.68 18.41
CA GLY A 31 -2.79 -3.50 19.12
C GLY A 31 -2.26 -4.16 20.41
N GLU A 32 -1.09 -3.77 20.91
CA GLU A 32 -0.54 -4.32 22.17
C GLU A 32 -1.35 -3.91 23.41
N CYS A 33 -2.05 -2.78 23.38
CA CYS A 33 -2.99 -2.40 24.43
C CYS A 33 -4.32 -3.17 24.30
N PRO A 34 -4.78 -3.89 25.34
CA PRO A 34 -5.97 -4.76 25.25
C PRO A 34 -7.25 -4.01 24.90
N ALA A 35 -7.40 -2.76 25.32
CA ALA A 35 -8.56 -1.92 25.03
C ALA A 35 -8.69 -1.55 23.53
N ALA A 36 -7.56 -1.40 22.81
CA ALA A 36 -7.55 -0.97 21.41
C ALA A 36 -7.28 -2.12 20.42
N ARG A 37 -7.01 -3.33 20.93
CA ARG A 37 -6.52 -4.47 20.13
C ARG A 37 -7.45 -4.88 18.99
N GLN A 38 -8.75 -4.97 19.27
CA GLN A 38 -9.74 -5.40 18.26
C GLN A 38 -9.92 -4.33 17.18
N ALA A 39 -10.04 -3.06 17.58
CA ALA A 39 -10.15 -1.93 16.67
C ALA A 39 -8.91 -1.80 15.78
N ALA A 40 -7.71 -1.88 16.35
CA ALA A 40 -6.43 -1.80 15.62
C ALA A 40 -6.31 -2.88 14.54
N ARG A 41 -6.65 -4.14 14.87
CA ARG A 41 -6.56 -5.27 13.92
C ARG A 41 -7.61 -5.16 12.81
N ALA A 42 -8.86 -4.88 13.16
CA ALA A 42 -9.94 -4.74 12.17
C ALA A 42 -9.66 -3.59 11.20
N ALA A 43 -9.19 -2.45 11.71
CA ALA A 43 -8.79 -1.31 10.90
C ALA A 43 -7.61 -1.65 10.00
N ALA A 44 -6.55 -2.27 10.54
CA ALA A 44 -5.36 -2.62 9.76
C ALA A 44 -5.68 -3.55 8.59
N VAL A 45 -6.52 -4.57 8.79
CA VAL A 45 -6.94 -5.47 7.69
C VAL A 45 -7.73 -4.70 6.64
N THR A 46 -8.74 -3.92 7.05
CA THR A 46 -9.58 -3.15 6.13
C THR A 46 -8.77 -2.16 5.29
N ILE A 47 -7.88 -1.41 5.96
CA ILE A 47 -6.99 -0.43 5.32
C ILE A 47 -6.01 -1.14 4.37
N ALA A 48 -5.39 -2.24 4.80
CA ALA A 48 -4.47 -3.00 3.96
C ALA A 48 -5.18 -3.58 2.72
N THR A 49 -6.41 -4.09 2.86
CA THR A 49 -7.20 -4.60 1.72
C THR A 49 -7.51 -3.49 0.73
N GLY A 50 -7.94 -2.31 1.21
CA GLY A 50 -8.19 -1.14 0.37
C GLY A 50 -6.92 -0.66 -0.34
N PHE A 51 -5.79 -0.58 0.38
CA PHE A 51 -4.49 -0.23 -0.17
C PHE A 51 -4.06 -1.21 -1.28
N CYS A 52 -4.22 -2.51 -1.06
CA CYS A 52 -3.93 -3.53 -2.08
C CYS A 52 -4.82 -3.40 -3.31
N ALA A 53 -6.14 -3.22 -3.13
CA ALA A 53 -7.07 -3.11 -4.24
C ALA A 53 -6.78 -1.87 -5.11
N ILE A 54 -6.61 -0.70 -4.49
CA ILE A 54 -6.32 0.55 -5.18
C ILE A 54 -4.91 0.50 -5.78
N GLY A 55 -3.93 0.06 -5.00
CA GLY A 55 -2.53 -0.03 -5.44
C GLY A 55 -2.35 -0.98 -6.62
N ALA A 56 -3.02 -2.14 -6.62
CA ALA A 56 -2.94 -3.10 -7.72
C ALA A 56 -3.54 -2.52 -9.00
N GLY A 57 -4.67 -1.81 -8.88
CA GLY A 57 -5.27 -1.06 -9.99
C GLY A 57 -4.33 0.02 -10.54
N GLY A 58 -3.72 0.82 -9.66
CA GLY A 58 -2.76 1.86 -10.05
C GLY A 58 -1.51 1.31 -10.74
N VAL A 59 -0.93 0.24 -10.21
CA VAL A 59 0.22 -0.45 -10.81
C VAL A 59 -0.16 -1.03 -12.17
N ALA A 60 -1.29 -1.72 -12.28
CA ALA A 60 -1.76 -2.27 -13.56
C ALA A 60 -2.01 -1.17 -14.61
N LEU A 61 -2.58 -0.03 -14.19
CA LEU A 61 -2.85 1.10 -15.08
C LEU A 61 -1.55 1.75 -15.59
N ILE A 62 -0.60 2.03 -14.70
CA ILE A 62 0.71 2.60 -15.07
C ILE A 62 1.48 1.63 -15.98
N GLY A 63 1.50 0.33 -15.64
CA GLY A 63 2.12 -0.70 -16.47
C GLY A 63 1.44 -0.89 -17.82
N GLY A 64 0.12 -0.72 -17.89
CA GLY A 64 -0.64 -0.75 -19.14
C GLY A 64 -0.34 0.42 -20.08
N ALA A 65 0.13 1.55 -19.53
CA ALA A 65 0.53 2.72 -20.31
C ALA A 65 1.96 2.63 -20.87
N LEU A 66 2.81 1.71 -20.37
CA LEU A 66 4.21 1.55 -20.83
C LEU A 66 4.36 1.39 -22.36
N PRO A 67 3.53 0.59 -23.06
CA PRO A 67 3.63 0.41 -24.51
C PRO A 67 3.41 1.69 -25.33
N LEU A 68 2.83 2.73 -24.74
CA LEU A 68 2.62 4.03 -25.40
C LEU A 68 3.94 4.81 -25.54
N VAL A 69 4.96 4.50 -24.73
CA VAL A 69 6.28 5.14 -24.78
C VAL A 69 7.23 4.26 -25.58
N GLN A 70 7.17 4.37 -26.92
CA GLN A 70 7.95 3.54 -27.83
C GLN A 70 9.36 4.08 -28.09
N SER A 71 9.56 5.39 -27.93
CA SER A 71 10.78 6.09 -28.33
C SER A 71 11.97 5.77 -27.43
N GLU A 72 11.75 5.64 -26.11
CA GLU A 72 12.78 5.48 -25.08
C GLU A 72 12.26 4.54 -23.95
N PRO A 73 12.24 3.22 -24.18
CA PRO A 73 11.62 2.27 -23.25
C PRO A 73 12.31 2.20 -21.87
N GLY A 74 13.62 2.47 -21.80
CA GLY A 74 14.36 2.51 -20.54
C GLY A 74 13.95 3.68 -19.66
N ALA A 75 13.83 4.87 -20.23
CA ALA A 75 13.34 6.06 -19.53
C ALA A 75 11.86 5.90 -19.11
N GLY A 76 11.03 5.32 -19.99
CA GLY A 76 9.63 5.01 -19.68
C GLY A 76 9.48 4.07 -18.50
N LEU A 77 10.32 3.03 -18.39
CA LEU A 77 10.34 2.13 -17.24
C LEU A 77 10.70 2.87 -15.94
N MET A 78 11.75 3.69 -15.95
CA MET A 78 12.18 4.45 -14.76
C MET A 78 11.10 5.42 -14.29
N LEU A 79 10.45 6.12 -15.23
CA LEU A 79 9.34 7.02 -14.93
C LEU A 79 8.16 6.27 -14.29
N ALA A 80 7.75 5.16 -14.89
CA ALA A 80 6.65 4.35 -14.38
C ALA A 80 6.94 3.77 -12.99
N LEU A 81 8.17 3.28 -12.78
CA LEU A 81 8.60 2.76 -11.48
C LEU A 81 8.61 3.85 -10.41
N GLY A 82 9.18 5.01 -10.74
CA GLY A 82 9.22 6.18 -9.84
C GLY A 82 7.82 6.68 -9.50
N LEU A 83 6.94 6.79 -10.50
CA LEU A 83 5.55 7.19 -10.29
C LEU A 83 4.80 6.19 -9.42
N ALA A 84 4.92 4.90 -9.70
CA ALA A 84 4.30 3.85 -8.88
C ALA A 84 4.82 3.88 -7.44
N ALA A 85 6.14 3.99 -7.24
CA ALA A 85 6.75 4.08 -5.92
C ALA A 85 6.25 5.31 -5.13
N LEU A 86 6.15 6.48 -5.79
CA LEU A 86 5.59 7.69 -5.18
C LEU A 86 4.11 7.52 -4.79
N CYS A 87 3.27 7.01 -5.69
CA CYS A 87 1.86 6.77 -5.41
C CYS A 87 1.65 5.77 -4.26
N LEU A 88 2.40 4.66 -4.27
CA LEU A 88 2.35 3.65 -3.21
C LEU A 88 2.86 4.21 -1.87
N GLY A 89 3.93 5.00 -1.88
CA GLY A 89 4.47 5.66 -0.70
C GLY A 89 3.47 6.65 -0.08
N LEU A 90 2.84 7.50 -0.90
CA LEU A 90 1.80 8.44 -0.44
C LEU A 90 0.58 7.72 0.15
N GLY A 91 0.11 6.68 -0.55
CA GLY A 91 -0.99 5.83 -0.06
C GLY A 91 -0.66 5.14 1.26
N PHE A 92 0.58 4.65 1.41
CA PHE A 92 1.06 4.04 2.64
C PHE A 92 1.10 5.04 3.80
N THR A 93 1.64 6.25 3.60
CA THR A 93 1.65 7.28 4.64
C THR A 93 0.24 7.65 5.08
N HIS A 94 -0.69 7.78 4.13
CA HIS A 94 -2.10 8.04 4.44
C HIS A 94 -2.73 6.89 5.24
N ALA A 95 -2.50 5.63 4.84
CA ALA A 95 -2.96 4.43 5.53
C ALA A 95 -2.46 4.33 6.98
N VAL A 96 -1.18 4.63 7.21
CA VAL A 96 -0.60 4.63 8.57
C VAL A 96 -1.19 5.76 9.42
N GLY A 97 -1.42 6.94 8.82
CA GLY A 97 -2.07 8.06 9.50
C GLY A 97 -3.50 7.74 9.93
N THR A 98 -4.30 7.14 9.04
CA THR A 98 -5.67 6.70 9.36
C THR A 98 -5.69 5.60 10.42
N LEU A 99 -4.79 4.62 10.33
CA LEU A 99 -4.69 3.56 11.33
C LEU A 99 -4.38 4.13 12.73
N ARG A 100 -3.45 5.08 12.83
CA ARG A 100 -3.13 5.76 14.11
C ARG A 100 -4.31 6.55 14.65
N ALA A 101 -5.08 7.21 13.78
CA ALA A 101 -6.28 7.94 14.19
C ALA A 101 -7.33 6.98 14.79
N VAL A 102 -7.62 5.86 14.11
CA VAL A 102 -8.58 4.86 14.61
C VAL A 102 -8.17 4.29 15.98
N VAL A 103 -6.88 4.05 16.19
CA VAL A 103 -6.38 3.55 17.48
C VAL A 103 -6.49 4.60 18.58
N LYS A 104 -6.27 5.88 18.26
CA LYS A 104 -6.41 6.99 19.22
C LYS A 104 -7.87 7.20 19.63
N ASP A 105 -8.81 7.01 18.71
CA ASP A 105 -10.24 7.20 18.94
C ASP A 105 -10.93 5.94 19.51
N ALA A 106 -10.19 4.85 19.70
CA ALA A 106 -10.72 3.65 20.31
C ALA A 106 -11.10 3.95 21.77
N PRO A 107 -12.39 3.85 22.16
CA PRO A 107 -12.80 4.09 23.55
C PRO A 107 -12.06 3.11 24.46
N ALA A 108 -11.53 3.60 25.58
CA ALA A 108 -11.00 2.74 26.63
C ALA A 108 -12.08 1.73 26.97
N ALA A 109 -11.85 0.45 26.62
CA ALA A 109 -12.81 -0.62 26.83
C ALA A 109 -13.33 -0.53 28.27
N THR A 110 -14.55 -0.03 28.43
CA THR A 110 -15.21 0.05 29.72
C THR A 110 -15.37 -1.37 30.19
N ALA A 111 -14.69 -1.70 31.29
CA ALA A 111 -14.88 -2.93 32.03
C ALA A 111 -16.37 -3.05 32.39
N THR A 112 -17.06 -3.97 31.74
CA THR A 112 -18.36 -4.50 32.16
C THR A 112 -18.23 -6.00 32.27
#